data_AF-A0AAW9BVS7-F1
#
_entry.id   AF-A0AAW9BVS7-F1
#
_cell.length_a   1.000
_cell.length_b   1.000
_cell.length_c   1.000
_cell.angle_alpha   90.00
_cell.angle_beta   90.00
_cell.angle_gamma   90.00
#
_symmetry.space_group_name_H-M   'P 1'
#
loop_
_entity.id
_entity.type
_entity.pdbx_description
1 polymer ?
#
loop_
_entity_poly.entity_id
_entity_poly.type
_entity_poly.pdbx_seq_one_letter_code
_entity_poly.pdbx_strand_id
1 'polypeptide(L)'
;SQGYVQMLGVFMDTIVICSATVAIILMSGEYVGQATEVTGIELTQRALSSQVGDWGGIFVAVAIFFFAFTSIIANYSYAETNLIFLEHNHKAGLSIFRVVVLGMVMFGALASLPVVWSLADVSMGLMAIVNLVAILLLSGIVIKLAKDYNRQLGEGKVPTFDANDFPELKSQLEDGIWDNTKKD
;
A
#
# COMPACT_ATOMS: atom_id res chain seq x y z
N SER A 1 -13.44 5.23 10.97
CA SER A 1 -13.87 4.80 9.62
C SER A 1 -12.71 4.58 8.64
N GLN A 2 -11.67 5.43 8.57
CA GLN A 2 -10.58 5.29 7.58
C GLN A 2 -9.87 3.91 7.57
N GLY A 3 -9.61 3.29 8.73
CA GLY A 3 -8.99 1.97 8.79
C GLY A 3 -9.81 0.85 8.13
N TYR A 4 -11.14 0.87 8.23
CA TYR A 4 -12.00 -0.09 7.54
C TYR A 4 -11.96 0.08 6.02
N VAL A 5 -11.89 1.32 5.53
CA VAL A 5 -11.75 1.60 4.09
C VAL A 5 -10.41 1.09 3.56
N GLN A 6 -9.32 1.25 4.33
CA GLN A 6 -8.02 0.72 3.95
C GLN A 6 -8.01 -0.82 3.88
N MET A 7 -8.66 -1.51 4.82
CA MET A 7 -8.78 -2.98 4.78
C MET A 7 -9.54 -3.47 3.53
N LEU A 8 -10.60 -2.76 3.12
CA LEU A 8 -11.32 -3.07 1.88
C LEU A 8 -10.45 -2.89 0.64
N GLY A 9 -9.54 -1.91 0.65
CA GLY A 9 -8.56 -1.73 -0.43
C GLY A 9 -7.67 -2.95 -0.63
N VAL A 10 -7.11 -3.48 0.46
CA VAL A 10 -6.27 -4.69 0.42
C VAL A 10 -7.07 -5.92 -0.03
N PHE A 11 -8.31 -6.05 0.45
CA PHE A 11 -9.20 -7.13 0.00
C PHE A 11 -9.44 -7.10 -1.50
N MET A 12 -9.76 -5.92 -2.07
CA MET A 12 -9.98 -5.79 -3.50
C MET A 12 -8.72 -6.15 -4.30
N ASP A 13 -7.56 -5.62 -3.91
CA ASP A 13 -6.30 -5.86 -4.62
C ASP A 13 -5.90 -7.34 -4.63
N THR A 14 -5.86 -7.98 -3.46
CA THR A 14 -5.35 -9.36 -3.33
C THR A 14 -6.40 -10.41 -3.68
N ILE A 15 -7.62 -10.30 -3.13
CA ILE A 15 -8.63 -11.36 -3.29
C ILE A 15 -9.33 -11.26 -4.64
N VAL A 16 -9.63 -10.04 -5.11
CA VAL A 16 -10.38 -9.87 -6.35
C VAL A 16 -9.45 -9.76 -7.55
N ILE A 17 -8.53 -8.78 -7.55
CA ILE A 17 -7.73 -8.46 -8.74
C ILE A 17 -6.60 -9.49 -8.97
N CYS A 18 -5.79 -9.79 -7.96
CA CYS A 18 -4.69 -10.75 -8.11
C CYS A 18 -5.19 -12.16 -8.43
N SER A 19 -6.24 -12.62 -7.74
CA SER A 19 -6.82 -13.96 -7.99
C SER A 19 -7.43 -14.08 -9.39
N ALA A 20 -8.12 -13.05 -9.88
CA ALA A 20 -8.65 -13.04 -11.25
C ALA A 20 -7.52 -13.10 -12.29
N THR A 21 -6.43 -12.37 -12.06
CA THR A 21 -5.26 -12.37 -12.96
C THR A 21 -4.62 -13.76 -13.01
N VAL A 22 -4.42 -14.41 -11.86
CA VAL A 22 -3.90 -15.77 -11.78
C VAL A 22 -4.83 -16.76 -12.48
N ALA A 23 -6.14 -16.64 -12.30
CA ALA A 23 -7.11 -17.51 -12.99
C ALA A 23 -7.01 -17.39 -14.52
N ILE A 24 -6.89 -16.17 -15.05
CA ILE A 24 -6.70 -15.93 -16.49
C ILE A 24 -5.42 -16.61 -16.98
N ILE A 25 -4.30 -16.43 -16.26
CA ILE A 25 -3.02 -17.04 -16.61
C ILE A 25 -3.13 -18.57 -16.63
N LEU A 26 -3.73 -19.17 -15.60
CA LEU A 26 -3.87 -20.63 -15.51
C LEU A 26 -4.80 -21.20 -16.61
N MET A 27 -5.89 -20.50 -16.93
CA MET A 27 -6.82 -20.94 -17.98
C MET A 27 -6.22 -20.80 -19.39
N SER A 28 -5.25 -19.90 -19.60
CA SER A 28 -4.63 -19.65 -20.91
C SER A 28 -3.75 -20.81 -21.41
N GLY A 29 -3.30 -21.70 -20.52
CA GLY A 29 -2.37 -22.80 -20.86
C GLY A 29 -0.93 -22.37 -21.14
N GLU A 30 -0.66 -21.06 -21.28
CA GLU A 30 0.67 -20.49 -21.54
C GLU A 30 1.70 -20.85 -20.45
N TYR A 31 1.23 -20.97 -19.21
CA TYR A 31 2.08 -21.37 -18.07
C TYR A 31 2.64 -22.80 -18.19
N VAL A 32 1.97 -23.69 -18.93
CA VAL A 32 2.32 -25.12 -19.04
C VAL A 32 3.17 -25.42 -20.29
N GLY A 33 3.11 -24.58 -21.33
CA GLY A 33 3.77 -24.80 -22.62
C GLY A 33 5.14 -24.14 -22.83
N GLN A 34 5.47 -23.08 -22.08
CA GLN A 34 6.67 -22.25 -22.30
C GLN A 34 7.46 -21.95 -21.00
N ALA A 35 7.53 -22.94 -20.10
CA ALA A 35 7.85 -22.80 -18.68
C ALA A 35 9.26 -22.27 -18.28
N THR A 36 10.01 -21.60 -19.14
CA THR A 36 11.36 -21.13 -18.75
C THR A 36 11.80 -19.75 -19.23
N GLU A 37 11.17 -19.14 -20.25
CA GLU A 37 11.68 -17.85 -20.77
C GLU A 37 10.77 -16.65 -20.50
N VAL A 38 9.46 -16.82 -20.42
CA VAL A 38 8.52 -15.70 -20.34
C VAL A 38 8.05 -15.50 -18.90
N THR A 39 8.37 -14.36 -18.30
CA THR A 39 8.06 -14.07 -16.90
C THR A 39 7.35 -12.72 -16.72
N GLY A 40 6.64 -12.59 -15.59
CA GLY A 40 6.03 -11.32 -15.17
C GLY A 40 4.94 -10.81 -16.10
N ILE A 41 5.09 -9.56 -16.54
CA ILE A 41 4.08 -8.83 -17.31
C ILE A 41 3.86 -9.46 -18.69
N GLU A 42 4.93 -9.91 -19.33
CA GLU A 42 4.86 -10.52 -20.66
C GLU A 42 4.01 -11.79 -20.65
N LEU A 43 4.11 -12.60 -19.59
CA LEU A 43 3.27 -13.78 -19.41
C LEU A 43 1.79 -13.41 -19.31
N THR A 44 1.48 -12.34 -18.57
CA THR A 44 0.09 -11.87 -18.41
C THR A 44 -0.47 -11.32 -19.72
N GLN A 45 0.36 -10.62 -20.51
CA GLN A 45 -0.02 -10.13 -21.84
C GLN A 45 -0.32 -11.29 -22.80
N ARG A 46 0.55 -12.30 -22.85
CA ARG A 46 0.33 -13.49 -23.72
C ARG A 46 -0.91 -14.27 -23.28
N ALA A 47 -1.06 -14.51 -21.98
CA ALA A 47 -2.22 -15.22 -21.43
C ALA A 47 -3.55 -14.51 -21.71
N LEU A 48 -3.58 -13.17 -21.66
CA LEU A 48 -4.80 -12.44 -21.98
C LEU A 48 -5.04 -12.46 -23.50
N SER A 49 -4.01 -12.23 -24.32
CA SER A 49 -4.15 -12.26 -25.78
C SER A 49 -4.63 -13.61 -26.30
N SER A 50 -4.24 -14.73 -25.69
CA SER A 50 -4.73 -16.06 -26.11
C SER A 50 -6.20 -16.28 -25.77
N GLN A 51 -6.75 -15.60 -24.77
CA GLN A 51 -8.14 -15.75 -24.33
C GLN A 51 -9.12 -14.77 -24.99
N VAL A 52 -8.72 -13.50 -25.16
CA VAL A 52 -9.60 -12.45 -25.70
C VAL A 52 -9.21 -11.99 -27.10
N GLY A 53 -8.09 -12.46 -27.63
CA GLY A 53 -7.50 -12.05 -28.91
C GLY A 53 -6.47 -10.93 -28.78
N ASP A 54 -5.88 -10.52 -29.91
CA ASP A 54 -4.71 -9.63 -29.98
C ASP A 54 -4.87 -8.27 -29.28
N TRP A 55 -6.10 -7.78 -29.11
CA TRP A 55 -6.37 -6.54 -28.39
C TRP A 55 -6.06 -6.62 -26.88
N GLY A 56 -6.04 -7.83 -26.31
CA GLY A 56 -5.76 -8.07 -24.90
C GLY A 56 -4.37 -7.58 -24.48
N GLY A 57 -3.36 -7.80 -25.31
CA GLY A 57 -2.00 -7.33 -25.04
C GLY A 57 -1.91 -5.81 -24.92
N ILE A 58 -2.58 -5.08 -25.81
CA ILE A 58 -2.64 -3.60 -25.81
C ILE A 58 -3.35 -3.11 -24.55
N PHE A 59 -4.48 -3.73 -24.20
CA PHE A 59 -5.21 -3.40 -22.98
C PHE A 59 -4.34 -3.54 -21.73
N VAL A 60 -3.63 -4.67 -21.59
CA VAL A 60 -2.74 -4.91 -20.44
C VAL A 60 -1.59 -3.92 -20.40
N ALA A 61 -1.00 -3.57 -21.56
CA ALA A 61 0.07 -2.56 -21.62
C ALA A 61 -0.40 -1.20 -21.08
N VAL A 62 -1.59 -0.75 -21.49
CA VAL A 62 -2.19 0.52 -21.01
C VAL A 62 -2.54 0.43 -19.53
N ALA A 63 -3.13 -0.67 -19.08
CA ALA A 63 -3.49 -0.88 -17.67
C ALA A 63 -2.27 -0.83 -16.76
N ILE A 64 -1.19 -1.52 -17.14
CA ILE A 64 0.06 -1.56 -16.38
C ILE A 64 0.76 -0.21 -16.38
N PHE A 65 0.71 0.55 -17.47
CA PHE A 65 1.24 1.91 -17.51
C PHE A 65 0.60 2.78 -16.41
N PHE A 66 -0.74 2.80 -16.36
CA PHE A 66 -1.44 3.56 -15.31
C PHE A 66 -1.17 3.00 -13.92
N PHE A 67 -1.19 1.68 -13.75
CA PHE A 67 -0.94 1.02 -12.45
C PHE A 67 0.47 1.33 -11.90
N ALA A 68 1.49 1.21 -12.74
CA ALA A 68 2.87 1.52 -12.36
C ALA A 68 3.03 3.01 -12.07
N PHE A 69 2.45 3.88 -12.89
CA PHE A 69 2.50 5.32 -12.68
C PHE A 69 1.87 5.75 -11.35
N THR A 70 0.65 5.27 -11.07
CA THR A 70 -0.02 5.59 -9.80
C THR A 70 0.73 5.01 -8.59
N SER A 71 1.31 3.82 -8.73
CA SER A 71 2.10 3.18 -7.67
C SER A 71 3.35 3.97 -7.34
N ILE A 72 4.08 4.47 -8.36
CA ILE A 72 5.26 5.32 -8.15
C ILE A 72 4.88 6.61 -7.42
N ILE A 73 3.79 7.27 -7.83
CA ILE A 73 3.34 8.52 -7.20
C ILE A 73 2.90 8.30 -5.76
N ALA A 74 2.17 7.22 -5.48
CA ALA A 74 1.75 6.87 -4.13
C ALA A 74 2.97 6.63 -3.21
N ASN A 75 3.92 5.81 -3.66
CA ASN A 75 5.15 5.53 -2.90
C ASN A 75 6.01 6.79 -2.70
N TYR A 76 6.13 7.63 -3.72
CA TYR A 76 6.82 8.92 -3.62
C TYR A 76 6.14 9.82 -2.56
N SER A 77 4.81 9.89 -2.56
CA SER A 77 4.06 10.72 -1.59
C SER A 77 4.22 10.20 -0.16
N TYR A 78 4.22 8.88 0.04
CA TYR A 78 4.49 8.29 1.35
C TYR A 78 5.90 8.61 1.84
N ALA A 79 6.89 8.47 0.98
CA ALA A 79 8.27 8.76 1.33
C ALA A 79 8.53 10.26 1.55
N GLU A 80 7.93 11.15 0.76
CA GLU A 80 7.97 12.60 0.97
C GLU A 80 7.37 12.99 2.32
N THR A 81 6.22 12.42 2.68
CA THR A 81 5.58 12.66 3.99
C THR A 81 6.47 12.19 5.15
N ASN A 82 7.05 10.98 5.04
CA ASN A 82 7.97 10.45 6.05
C ASN A 82 9.23 11.30 6.19
N LEU A 83 9.78 11.80 5.07
CA LEU A 83 10.95 12.66 5.06
C LEU A 83 10.68 14.03 5.68
N ILE A 84 9.53 14.63 5.37
CA ILE A 84 9.09 15.91 5.98
C ILE A 84 8.99 15.77 7.51
N PHE A 85 8.47 14.64 7.98
CA PHE A 85 8.36 14.35 9.41
C PHE A 85 9.74 14.19 10.09
N LEU A 86 10.71 13.54 9.43
CA LEU A 86 12.06 13.33 9.97
C LEU A 86 12.94 14.59 9.92
N GLU A 87 12.95 15.32 8.80
CA GLU A 87 13.89 16.43 8.56
C GLU A 87 13.30 17.84 8.79
N HIS A 88 12.10 17.95 9.37
CA HIS A 88 11.44 19.24 9.62
C HIS A 88 11.39 20.15 8.37
N ASN A 89 11.01 19.57 7.22
CA ASN A 89 10.76 20.31 5.97
C ASN A 89 12.00 21.01 5.34
N HIS A 90 13.17 20.38 5.38
CA HIS A 90 14.36 20.88 4.66
C HIS A 90 14.17 20.82 3.13
N LYS A 91 13.96 21.98 2.48
CA LYS A 91 13.70 22.09 1.03
C LYS A 91 14.78 21.46 0.14
N ALA A 92 16.03 21.46 0.60
CA ALA A 92 17.16 20.84 -0.11
C ALA A 92 17.10 19.29 -0.07
N GLY A 93 16.73 18.71 1.07
CA GLY A 93 16.56 17.26 1.24
C GLY A 93 15.45 16.71 0.36
N LEU A 94 14.32 17.42 0.27
CA LEU A 94 13.21 17.10 -0.65
C LEU A 94 13.62 17.11 -2.12
N SER A 95 14.45 18.07 -2.53
CA SER A 95 14.91 18.19 -3.91
C SER A 95 15.89 17.06 -4.29
N ILE A 96 16.79 16.72 -3.38
CA ILE A 96 17.69 15.56 -3.55
C ILE A 96 16.88 14.27 -3.61
N PHE A 97 15.89 14.09 -2.73
CA PHE A 97 15.02 12.94 -2.71
C PHE A 97 14.29 12.73 -4.05
N ARG A 98 13.74 13.80 -4.65
CA ARG A 98 13.12 13.74 -5.99
C ARG A 98 14.10 13.24 -7.05
N VAL A 99 15.33 13.75 -7.07
CA VAL A 99 16.36 13.32 -8.02
C VAL A 99 16.70 11.85 -7.82
N VAL A 100 16.82 11.39 -6.57
CA VAL A 100 17.07 9.99 -6.24
C VAL A 100 15.93 9.09 -6.71
N VAL A 101 14.67 9.47 -6.47
CA VAL A 101 13.51 8.69 -6.90
C VAL A 101 13.46 8.58 -8.43
N LEU A 102 13.70 9.68 -9.16
CA LEU A 102 13.79 9.65 -10.62
C LEU A 102 14.94 8.75 -11.10
N GLY A 103 16.09 8.80 -10.42
CA GLY A 103 17.21 7.90 -10.68
C GLY A 103 16.87 6.43 -10.45
N MET A 104 16.12 6.13 -9.38
CA MET A 104 15.67 4.77 -9.06
C MET A 104 14.63 4.25 -10.06
N VAL A 105 13.74 5.10 -10.57
CA VAL A 105 12.81 4.74 -11.64
C VAL A 105 13.56 4.39 -12.93
N MET A 106 14.56 5.21 -13.30
CA MET A 106 15.43 4.93 -14.45
C MET A 106 16.24 3.64 -14.24
N PHE A 107 16.78 3.42 -13.05
CA PHE A 107 17.48 2.19 -12.70
C PHE A 107 16.57 0.97 -12.81
N GLY A 108 15.34 1.05 -12.30
CA GLY A 108 14.35 -0.03 -12.39
C GLY A 108 13.97 -0.40 -13.82
N ALA A 109 13.99 0.57 -14.75
CA ALA A 109 13.74 0.32 -16.17
C ALA A 109 14.91 -0.37 -16.91
N LEU A 110 16.13 -0.28 -16.36
CA LEU A 110 17.35 -0.85 -16.97
C LEU A 110 17.84 -2.14 -16.29
N ALA A 111 17.50 -2.31 -15.00
CA ALA A 111 17.91 -3.47 -14.21
C ALA A 111 17.13 -4.74 -14.60
N SER A 112 17.73 -5.90 -14.36
CA SER A 112 17.05 -7.17 -14.59
C SER A 112 15.97 -7.44 -13.54
N LEU A 113 14.88 -8.10 -13.95
CA LEU A 113 13.77 -8.41 -13.06
C LEU A 113 14.22 -9.09 -11.74
N PRO A 114 15.06 -10.13 -11.73
CA PRO A 114 15.44 -10.80 -10.48
C PRO A 114 16.14 -9.89 -9.48
N VAL A 115 16.95 -8.93 -9.96
CA VAL A 115 17.67 -7.98 -9.11
C VAL A 115 16.68 -7.00 -8.48
N VAL A 116 15.75 -6.45 -9.29
CA VAL A 116 14.73 -5.50 -8.80
C VAL A 116 13.83 -6.17 -7.76
N TRP A 117 13.37 -7.40 -8.02
CA TRP A 117 12.57 -8.17 -7.07
C TRP A 117 13.32 -8.48 -5.78
N SER A 118 14.58 -8.93 -5.86
CA SER A 118 15.38 -9.22 -4.67
C SER A 118 15.60 -7.98 -3.79
N LEU A 119 15.84 -6.81 -4.41
CA LEU A 119 15.99 -5.55 -3.68
C LEU A 119 14.66 -5.11 -3.04
N ALA A 120 13.55 -5.27 -3.77
CA ALA A 120 12.21 -4.97 -3.28
C ALA A 120 11.83 -5.85 -2.09
N ASP A 121 12.08 -7.17 -2.17
CA ASP A 121 11.74 -8.13 -1.13
C ASP A 121 12.50 -7.85 0.18
N VAL A 122 13.80 -7.56 0.09
CA VAL A 122 14.61 -7.19 1.27
C VAL A 122 14.10 -5.88 1.89
N SER A 123 13.81 -4.88 1.06
CA SER A 123 13.32 -3.58 1.52
C SER A 123 11.93 -3.69 2.17
N MET A 124 11.02 -4.43 1.55
CA MET A 124 9.67 -4.69 2.05
C MET A 124 9.72 -5.52 3.34
N GLY A 125 10.60 -6.52 3.41
CA GLY A 125 10.82 -7.31 4.62
C GLY A 125 11.26 -6.46 5.80
N LEU A 126 12.23 -5.55 5.60
CA LEU A 126 12.67 -4.64 6.65
C LEU A 126 11.55 -3.71 7.11
N MET A 127 10.81 -3.11 6.19
CA MET A 127 9.67 -2.23 6.49
C MET A 127 8.58 -2.98 7.26
N ALA A 128 8.26 -4.21 6.84
CA ALA A 128 7.27 -5.05 7.49
C ALA A 128 7.66 -5.39 8.93
N ILE A 129 8.93 -5.73 9.18
CA ILE A 129 9.43 -6.04 10.54
C ILE A 129 9.25 -4.83 11.46
N VAL A 130 9.69 -3.65 11.03
CA VAL A 130 9.60 -2.42 11.84
C VAL A 130 8.13 -2.10 12.16
N ASN A 131 7.26 -2.13 11.14
CA ASN A 131 5.84 -1.84 11.31
C ASN A 131 5.13 -2.87 12.19
N LEU A 132 5.46 -4.15 12.05
CA LEU A 132 4.85 -5.22 12.83
C LEU A 132 5.23 -5.12 14.31
N VAL A 133 6.49 -4.81 14.62
CA VAL A 133 6.92 -4.57 16.01
C VAL A 133 6.16 -3.38 16.60
N ALA A 134 6.05 -2.27 15.86
CA ALA A 134 5.29 -1.11 16.32
C ALA A 134 3.81 -1.45 16.58
N ILE A 135 3.16 -2.17 15.66
CA ILE A 135 1.77 -2.62 15.83
C ILE A 135 1.61 -3.54 17.04
N LEU A 136 2.55 -4.46 17.29
CA LEU A 136 2.50 -5.33 18.46
C LEU A 136 2.57 -4.55 19.76
N LEU A 137 3.45 -3.54 19.85
CA LEU A 137 3.54 -2.65 21.01
C LEU A 137 2.27 -1.81 21.21
N LEU A 138 1.65 -1.36 20.11
CA LEU A 138 0.42 -0.55 20.12
C LEU A 138 -0.86 -1.39 20.21
N SER A 139 -0.79 -2.71 20.09
CA SER A 139 -1.95 -3.60 19.96
C SER A 139 -2.96 -3.45 21.11
N GLY A 140 -2.48 -3.26 22.34
CA GLY A 140 -3.33 -3.03 23.50
C GLY A 140 -4.17 -1.75 23.41
N ILE A 141 -3.57 -0.68 22.87
CA ILE A 141 -4.25 0.61 22.64
C ILE A 141 -5.27 0.46 21.51
N VAL A 142 -4.86 -0.14 20.39
CA VAL A 142 -5.73 -0.32 19.21
C VAL A 142 -6.97 -1.14 19.54
N ILE A 143 -6.84 -2.22 20.31
CA ILE A 143 -7.98 -3.07 20.72
C ILE A 143 -8.95 -2.28 21.61
N LYS A 144 -8.46 -1.46 22.54
CA LYS A 144 -9.30 -0.62 23.41
C LYS A 144 -10.09 0.40 22.59
N LEU A 145 -9.43 1.12 21.70
CA LEU A 145 -10.06 2.10 20.80
C LEU A 145 -11.07 1.45 19.85
N ALA A 146 -10.73 0.30 19.28
CA ALA A 146 -11.64 -0.43 18.39
C ALA A 146 -12.90 -0.92 19.12
N LYS A 147 -12.77 -1.38 20.37
CA LYS A 147 -13.92 -1.77 21.20
C LYS A 147 -14.82 -0.57 21.50
N ASP A 148 -14.24 0.57 21.85
CA ASP A 148 -15.01 1.78 22.12
C ASP A 148 -15.74 2.29 20.86
N TYR A 149 -15.05 2.33 19.72
CA TYR A 149 -15.65 2.66 18.43
C TYR A 149 -16.85 1.76 18.09
N ASN A 150 -16.68 0.44 18.24
CA ASN A 150 -17.75 -0.52 17.96
C ASN A 150 -18.90 -0.44 18.97
N ARG A 151 -18.61 -0.10 20.23
CA ARG A 151 -19.63 0.16 21.25
C ARG A 151 -20.49 1.36 20.89
N GLN A 152 -19.87 2.50 20.57
CA GLN A 152 -20.58 3.71 20.16
C GLN A 152 -21.43 3.48 18.91
N LEU A 153 -20.90 2.72 17.94
CA LEU A 153 -21.63 2.33 16.73
C LEU A 153 -22.83 1.44 17.06
N GLY A 154 -22.68 0.47 17.97
CA GLY A 154 -23.76 -0.39 18.44
C GLY A 154 -24.84 0.34 19.24
N GLU A 155 -24.47 1.44 19.92
CA GLU A 155 -25.40 2.36 20.58
C GLU A 155 -26.11 3.31 19.60
N GLY A 156 -25.83 3.22 18.29
CA GLY A 156 -26.41 4.08 17.25
C GLY A 156 -25.87 5.52 17.26
N LYS A 157 -24.79 5.78 18.02
CA LYS A 157 -24.13 7.09 18.09
C LYS A 157 -23.12 7.23 16.96
N VAL A 158 -22.85 8.47 16.54
CA VAL A 158 -21.71 8.76 15.67
C VAL A 158 -20.44 8.55 16.48
N PRO A 159 -19.54 7.62 16.10
CA PRO A 159 -18.36 7.34 16.90
C PRO A 159 -17.42 8.54 16.98
N THR A 160 -17.17 9.05 18.18
CA THR A 160 -16.26 10.17 18.46
C THR A 160 -15.22 9.73 19.48
N PHE A 161 -13.95 10.06 19.22
CA PHE A 161 -12.88 9.82 20.18
C PHE A 161 -12.89 10.92 21.27
N ASP A 162 -12.96 10.51 22.54
CA ASP A 162 -12.80 11.41 23.69
C ASP A 162 -11.51 11.04 24.44
N ALA A 163 -10.57 11.98 24.49
CA ALA A 163 -9.27 11.78 25.14
C ALA A 163 -9.40 11.61 26.66
N ASN A 164 -10.50 12.06 27.28
CA ASN A 164 -10.72 11.93 28.72
C ASN A 164 -11.12 10.52 29.13
N ASP A 165 -11.68 9.73 28.22
CA ASP A 165 -12.02 8.32 28.47
C ASP A 165 -10.77 7.42 28.50
N PHE A 166 -9.61 7.94 28.08
CA PHE A 166 -8.34 7.23 28.01
C PHE A 166 -7.17 8.05 28.61
N PRO A 167 -7.06 8.15 29.94
CA PRO A 167 -6.04 8.97 30.62
C PRO A 167 -4.59 8.55 30.31
N GLU A 168 -4.39 7.28 29.97
CA GLU A 168 -3.11 6.70 29.51
C GLU A 168 -2.68 7.13 28.11
N LEU A 169 -3.62 7.58 27.27
CA LEU A 169 -3.37 8.14 25.94
C LEU A 169 -3.16 9.66 26.00
N LYS A 170 -3.70 10.32 27.03
CA LYS A 170 -3.66 11.78 27.18
C LYS A 170 -2.25 12.35 27.25
N SER A 171 -1.27 11.61 27.78
CA SER A 171 0.15 12.02 27.80
C SER A 171 0.90 11.81 26.48
N GLN A 172 0.31 11.08 25.53
CA GLN A 172 0.88 10.82 24.20
C GLN A 172 0.19 11.64 23.10
N LEU A 173 -0.89 12.35 23.43
CA LEU A 173 -1.61 13.22 22.52
C LEU A 173 -0.99 14.61 22.54
N GLU A 174 -0.90 15.22 21.36
CA GLU A 174 -0.48 16.61 21.23
C GLU A 174 -1.60 17.53 21.74
N ASP A 175 -1.25 18.46 22.62
CA ASP A 175 -2.19 19.34 23.32
C ASP A 175 -3.05 20.14 22.30
N GLY A 176 -4.35 20.21 22.50
CA GLY A 176 -5.27 20.99 21.67
C GLY A 176 -5.83 20.32 20.42
N ILE A 177 -5.39 19.12 20.03
CA ILE A 177 -5.94 18.43 18.83
C ILE A 177 -7.33 17.84 19.09
N TRP A 178 -7.58 17.32 20.29
CA TRP A 178 -8.80 16.57 20.63
C TRP A 178 -9.58 17.14 21.81
N ASP A 179 -9.25 18.35 22.28
CA ASP A 179 -9.81 18.95 23.51
C ASP A 179 -11.30 19.39 23.41
N ASN A 180 -11.93 19.30 22.23
CA ASN A 180 -13.25 19.91 21.97
C ASN A 180 -14.39 18.92 21.65
N THR A 181 -14.29 17.63 21.97
CA THR A 181 -15.28 16.63 21.48
C THR A 181 -16.56 16.47 22.30
N LYS A 182 -16.83 17.29 23.32
CA LYS A 182 -18.19 17.43 23.89
C LYS A 182 -18.66 18.87 23.83
N LYS A 183 -19.38 19.21 22.76
CA LYS A 183 -20.49 20.15 22.87
C LYS A 183 -21.75 19.30 22.93
N ASP A 184 -22.45 19.45 24.06
CA ASP A 184 -23.71 18.80 24.41
C ASP A 184 -24.74 18.77 23.26
#